data_AF-A0A965E3D2-F1
#
_entry.id   AF-A0A965E3D2-F1
#
_cell.length_a   1.000
_cell.length_b   1.000
_cell.length_c   1.000
_cell.angle_alpha   90.00
_cell.angle_beta   90.00
_cell.angle_gamma   90.00
#
_symmetry.space_group_name_H-M   'P 1'
#
loop_
_entity.id
_entity.type
_entity.pdbx_description
1 polymer ?
#
loop_
_entity_poly.entity_id
_entity_poly.type
_entity_poly.pdbx_seq_one_letter_code
_entity_poly.pdbx_strand_id
1 'polypeptide(L)'
;MAIRFARMWLLLLVGLVSVGCGDEKVRLEGAGSSFVDPMMQEWAQVYKKEKGIAINYQSKGSGAGIKMMTGQEIDFGCSDAPLNDEQLNECKNVGGAVVHIPLCMGAIVPAYNLPDLPDLIFDGPTLIAIYLGKITKWNDPALAKLNPGRNLPDERITVAFRSDASGSTYILTDYFTQIDKAAWTPGKGTAPKFPIGTGAKGSDGIAGLVRGTRGTIGYVEMIYALKNNISYGRVVNSKGKAITAETKSVTAAAATVELPDDLRYSIVNAPGVEAYPISGTVWAITYVKQGKWGRQLKDFLWWVTHEGQKETENLHYAALPESLVKKIEAKLDSIR
;
A
#
# COMPACT_ATOMS: atom_id res chain seq x y z
N MET A 1 -5.81 -76.82 -35.62
CA MET A 1 -6.02 -77.91 -34.66
C MET A 1 -5.32 -77.53 -33.36
N ALA A 2 -6.11 -77.40 -32.29
CA ALA A 2 -5.78 -77.41 -30.86
C ALA A 2 -4.54 -76.67 -30.31
N ILE A 3 -4.86 -75.70 -29.46
CA ILE A 3 -4.03 -74.96 -28.49
C ILE A 3 -3.31 -75.91 -27.51
N ARG A 4 -2.07 -75.58 -27.11
CA ARG A 4 -1.49 -76.00 -25.83
C ARG A 4 -0.69 -74.86 -25.19
N PHE A 5 -1.09 -74.53 -23.95
CA PHE A 5 -0.56 -73.50 -23.07
C PHE A 5 0.86 -73.82 -22.56
N ALA A 6 1.70 -72.80 -22.44
CA ALA A 6 2.86 -72.81 -21.55
C ALA A 6 2.85 -71.54 -20.68
N ARG A 7 2.75 -71.74 -19.36
CA ARG A 7 2.80 -70.70 -18.32
C ARG A 7 4.20 -70.11 -18.23
N MET A 8 4.31 -68.79 -18.39
CA MET A 8 5.55 -68.04 -18.18
C MET A 8 5.49 -67.35 -16.80
N TRP A 9 6.42 -67.71 -15.92
CA TRP A 9 6.62 -67.06 -14.63
C TRP A 9 7.40 -65.75 -14.86
N LEU A 10 6.81 -64.60 -14.50
CA LEU A 10 7.47 -63.30 -14.56
C LEU A 10 8.00 -62.96 -13.15
N LEU A 11 9.33 -62.92 -13.01
CA LEU A 11 10.02 -62.39 -11.83
C LEU A 11 9.88 -60.86 -11.82
N LEU A 12 9.16 -60.32 -10.84
CA LEU A 12 9.07 -58.89 -10.57
C LEU A 12 10.30 -58.43 -9.79
N LEU A 13 11.21 -57.70 -10.45
CA LEU A 13 12.25 -56.92 -9.79
C LEU A 13 11.59 -55.66 -9.19
N VAL A 14 11.55 -55.58 -7.86
CA VAL A 14 11.20 -54.36 -7.13
C VAL A 14 12.43 -53.45 -7.15
N GLY A 15 12.45 -52.47 -8.04
CA GLY A 15 13.40 -51.36 -7.98
C GLY A 15 12.98 -50.38 -6.89
N LEU A 16 13.78 -50.26 -5.82
CA LEU A 16 13.67 -49.15 -4.88
C LEU A 16 13.95 -47.84 -5.64
N VAL A 17 12.90 -47.06 -5.90
CA VAL A 17 13.07 -45.66 -6.30
C VAL A 17 13.31 -44.87 -5.02
N SER A 18 14.55 -44.45 -4.79
CA SER A 18 14.88 -43.45 -3.79
C SER A 18 14.27 -42.12 -4.23
N VAL A 19 13.14 -41.76 -3.62
CA VAL A 19 12.59 -40.40 -3.71
C VAL A 19 13.58 -39.49 -3.01
N GLY A 20 14.41 -38.80 -3.80
CA GLY A 20 15.26 -37.74 -3.29
C GLY A 20 14.38 -36.68 -2.64
N CYS A 21 14.54 -36.52 -1.32
CA CYS A 21 14.00 -35.39 -0.58
C CYS A 21 14.72 -34.14 -1.10
N GLY A 22 14.15 -33.46 -2.08
CA GLY A 22 14.67 -32.17 -2.52
C GLY A 22 14.45 -31.16 -1.39
N ASP A 23 15.52 -30.46 -0.98
CA ASP A 23 15.40 -29.37 -0.02
C ASP A 23 14.36 -28.36 -0.53
N GLU A 24 13.24 -28.25 0.20
CA GLU A 24 12.22 -27.25 -0.09
C GLU A 24 12.84 -25.87 0.13
N LYS A 25 13.15 -25.16 -0.96
CA LYS A 25 13.75 -23.83 -0.88
C LYS A 25 12.80 -22.90 -0.13
N VAL A 26 13.27 -22.31 0.97
CA VAL A 26 12.49 -21.37 1.77
C VAL A 26 12.00 -20.23 0.89
N ARG A 27 10.68 -20.05 0.86
CA ARG A 27 9.99 -19.01 0.11
C ARG A 27 8.86 -18.46 0.96
N LEU A 28 8.91 -17.17 1.26
CA LEU A 28 7.84 -16.45 1.94
C LEU A 28 6.88 -15.89 0.90
N GLU A 29 5.59 -16.14 1.10
CA GLU A 29 4.50 -15.66 0.26
C GLU A 29 3.85 -14.44 0.91
N GLY A 30 3.83 -13.33 0.17
CA GLY A 30 3.19 -12.10 0.59
C GLY A 30 2.28 -11.53 -0.51
N ALA A 31 1.25 -10.81 -0.12
CA ALA A 31 0.39 -10.11 -1.07
C ALA A 31 -0.30 -8.90 -0.44
N GLY A 32 -0.72 -7.96 -1.28
CA GLY A 32 -1.63 -6.89 -0.85
C GLY A 32 -1.31 -5.55 -1.48
N SER A 33 -1.06 -4.56 -0.64
CA SER A 33 -0.88 -3.16 -1.01
C SER A 33 0.05 -2.92 -2.21
N SER A 34 -0.47 -2.17 -3.20
CA SER A 34 0.36 -1.59 -4.26
C SER A 34 1.25 -0.46 -3.74
N PHE A 35 0.88 0.19 -2.64
CA PHE A 35 1.64 1.29 -2.06
C PHE A 35 3.07 0.86 -1.78
N VAL A 36 3.24 -0.31 -1.16
CA VAL A 36 4.55 -0.82 -0.74
C VAL A 36 5.22 -1.65 -1.82
N ASP A 37 4.52 -2.01 -2.91
CA ASP A 37 5.06 -2.94 -3.91
C ASP A 37 6.44 -2.51 -4.45
N PRO A 38 6.68 -1.24 -4.87
CA PRO A 38 8.01 -0.82 -5.31
C PRO A 38 9.12 -1.09 -4.28
N MET A 39 8.83 -0.84 -3.00
CA MET A 39 9.75 -1.05 -1.89
C MET A 39 9.92 -2.53 -1.55
N MET A 40 8.82 -3.28 -1.56
CA MET A 40 8.81 -4.72 -1.28
C MET A 40 9.58 -5.50 -2.33
N GLN A 41 9.50 -5.11 -3.62
CA GLN A 41 10.33 -5.72 -4.67
C GLN A 41 11.82 -5.43 -4.44
N GLU A 42 12.19 -4.22 -4.02
CA GLU A 42 13.58 -3.87 -3.67
C GLU A 42 14.08 -4.71 -2.48
N TRP A 43 13.33 -4.72 -1.38
CA TRP A 43 13.63 -5.53 -0.21
C TRP A 43 13.74 -7.03 -0.54
N ALA A 44 12.84 -7.56 -1.38
CA ALA A 44 12.89 -8.95 -1.81
C ALA A 44 14.18 -9.27 -2.57
N GLN A 45 14.65 -8.37 -3.44
CA GLN A 45 15.89 -8.56 -4.19
C GLN A 45 17.11 -8.50 -3.27
N VAL A 46 17.20 -7.48 -2.42
CA VAL A 46 18.33 -7.30 -1.49
C VAL A 46 18.38 -8.44 -0.48
N TYR A 47 17.25 -8.79 0.14
CA TYR A 47 17.19 -9.85 1.14
C TYR A 47 17.54 -11.22 0.56
N LYS A 48 17.11 -11.51 -0.67
CA LYS A 48 17.50 -12.74 -1.37
C LYS A 48 19.01 -12.79 -1.63
N LYS A 49 19.62 -11.66 -2.01
CA LYS A 49 21.07 -11.56 -2.22
C LYS A 49 21.84 -11.75 -0.92
N GLU A 50 21.38 -11.16 0.17
CA GLU A 50 22.07 -11.19 1.47
C GLU A 50 21.86 -12.50 2.24
N LYS A 51 20.65 -13.07 2.20
CA LYS A 51 20.24 -14.19 3.07
C LYS A 51 19.84 -15.47 2.31
N GLY A 52 19.74 -15.42 0.98
CA GLY A 52 19.35 -16.58 0.17
C GLY A 52 17.87 -16.98 0.25
N ILE A 53 17.04 -16.23 1.00
CA ILE A 53 15.60 -16.48 1.17
C ILE A 53 14.83 -15.74 0.07
N ALA A 54 13.92 -16.42 -0.63
CA ALA A 54 13.07 -15.79 -1.62
C ALA A 54 11.81 -15.19 -0.97
N ILE A 55 11.50 -13.94 -1.32
CA ILE A 55 10.22 -13.30 -0.99
C ILE A 55 9.42 -13.20 -2.28
N ASN A 56 8.24 -13.80 -2.32
CA ASN A 56 7.32 -13.68 -3.43
C ASN A 56 6.16 -12.77 -3.05
N TYR A 57 6.20 -11.52 -3.51
CA TYR A 57 5.19 -10.53 -3.22
C TYR A 57 4.27 -10.26 -4.41
N GLN A 58 2.95 -10.30 -4.18
CA GLN A 58 1.93 -10.03 -5.20
C GLN A 58 1.15 -8.75 -4.88
N SER A 59 1.35 -7.71 -5.69
CA SER A 59 0.53 -6.50 -5.65
C SER A 59 -0.91 -6.79 -6.11
N LYS A 60 -1.84 -6.82 -5.15
CA LYS A 60 -3.26 -7.17 -5.36
C LYS A 60 -4.26 -6.17 -4.77
N GLY A 61 -3.77 -5.14 -4.09
CA GLY A 61 -4.57 -4.23 -3.28
C GLY A 61 -4.70 -4.71 -1.83
N SER A 62 -4.76 -3.75 -0.92
CA SER A 62 -4.70 -3.95 0.53
C SER A 62 -5.83 -4.84 1.04
N GLY A 63 -7.05 -4.73 0.46
CA GLY A 63 -8.16 -5.61 0.82
C GLY A 63 -7.95 -7.07 0.40
N ALA A 64 -7.30 -7.33 -0.73
CA ALA A 64 -6.96 -8.68 -1.15
C ALA A 64 -5.86 -9.28 -0.25
N GLY A 65 -4.85 -8.48 0.13
CA GLY A 65 -3.81 -8.89 1.06
C GLY A 65 -4.37 -9.29 2.43
N ILE A 66 -5.29 -8.48 2.98
CA ILE A 66 -6.01 -8.82 4.22
C ILE A 66 -6.76 -10.14 4.04
N LYS A 67 -7.57 -10.29 3.00
CA LYS A 67 -8.36 -11.51 2.78
C LYS A 67 -7.51 -12.77 2.67
N MET A 68 -6.44 -12.73 1.88
CA MET A 68 -5.55 -13.86 1.67
C MET A 68 -4.79 -14.23 2.97
N MET A 69 -4.35 -13.23 3.74
CA MET A 69 -3.71 -13.45 5.04
C MET A 69 -4.69 -14.06 6.05
N THR A 70 -5.91 -13.50 6.16
CA THR A 70 -6.95 -14.01 7.05
C THR A 70 -7.24 -15.48 6.74
N GLY A 71 -7.36 -15.82 5.45
CA GLY A 71 -7.56 -17.20 4.95
C GLY A 71 -6.33 -18.11 5.02
N GLN A 72 -5.20 -17.63 5.55
CA GLN A 72 -3.93 -18.37 5.67
C GLN A 72 -3.38 -18.89 4.32
N GLU A 73 -3.69 -18.19 3.22
CA GLU A 73 -3.19 -18.53 1.88
C GLU A 73 -1.74 -18.04 1.66
N ILE A 74 -1.28 -17.12 2.50
CA ILE A 74 0.03 -16.44 2.44
C ILE A 74 0.59 -16.25 3.85
N ASP A 75 1.91 -16.07 3.97
CA ASP A 75 2.60 -15.90 5.25
C ASP A 75 2.33 -14.50 5.86
N PHE A 76 2.17 -13.48 5.01
CA PHE A 76 1.85 -12.11 5.44
C PHE A 76 1.06 -11.33 4.40
N GLY A 77 0.08 -10.54 4.85
CA GLY A 77 -0.61 -9.55 4.02
C GLY A 77 0.02 -8.18 4.21
N CYS A 78 0.05 -7.34 3.18
CA CYS A 78 0.36 -5.92 3.37
C CYS A 78 -0.85 -5.03 3.11
N SER A 79 -1.03 -4.02 3.96
CA SER A 79 -2.14 -3.08 3.87
C SER A 79 -1.74 -1.70 4.35
N ASP A 80 -2.29 -0.66 3.72
CA ASP A 80 -2.19 0.76 4.13
C ASP A 80 -3.44 1.20 4.92
N ALA A 81 -4.37 0.27 5.09
CA ALA A 81 -5.47 0.36 6.04
C ALA A 81 -5.20 -0.69 7.13
N PRO A 82 -4.96 -0.30 8.40
CA PRO A 82 -4.88 -1.29 9.46
C PRO A 82 -6.21 -2.06 9.53
N LEU A 83 -6.16 -3.29 10.04
CA LEU A 83 -7.38 -4.09 10.22
C LEU A 83 -8.37 -3.32 11.11
N ASN A 84 -9.62 -3.24 10.70
CA ASN A 84 -10.67 -2.77 11.60
C ASN A 84 -11.01 -3.86 12.63
N ASP A 85 -11.85 -3.52 13.62
CA ASP A 85 -12.15 -4.44 14.72
C ASP A 85 -12.94 -5.68 14.25
N GLU A 86 -13.76 -5.55 13.21
CA GLU A 86 -14.48 -6.68 12.60
C GLU A 86 -13.50 -7.68 11.97
N GLN A 87 -12.51 -7.19 11.21
CA GLN A 87 -11.46 -8.00 10.59
C GLN A 87 -10.53 -8.63 11.62
N LEU A 88 -10.22 -7.93 12.72
CA LEU A 88 -9.48 -8.50 13.85
C LEU A 88 -10.24 -9.68 14.48
N ASN A 89 -11.54 -9.53 14.68
CA ASN A 89 -12.39 -10.59 15.21
C ASN A 89 -12.48 -11.77 14.24
N GLU A 90 -12.57 -11.52 12.93
CA GLU A 90 -12.50 -12.55 11.90
C GLU A 90 -11.19 -13.33 11.97
N CYS A 91 -10.05 -12.64 12.01
CA CYS A 91 -8.74 -13.29 12.15
C CYS A 91 -8.68 -14.15 13.42
N LYS A 92 -9.18 -13.63 14.56
CA LYS A 92 -9.22 -14.37 15.82
C LYS A 92 -10.00 -15.68 15.70
N ASN A 93 -11.09 -15.70 14.93
CA ASN A 93 -11.92 -16.89 14.72
C ASN A 93 -11.28 -17.89 13.74
N VAL A 94 -10.46 -17.43 12.80
CA VAL A 94 -9.82 -18.28 11.79
C VAL A 94 -8.48 -18.83 12.26
N GLY A 95 -7.54 -17.96 12.66
CA GLY A 95 -6.15 -18.33 12.96
C GLY A 95 -5.63 -17.86 14.32
N GLY A 96 -6.35 -16.98 15.00
CA GLY A 96 -5.98 -16.43 16.31
C GLY A 96 -5.48 -14.99 16.24
N ALA A 97 -4.61 -14.61 17.16
CA ALA A 97 -4.12 -13.24 17.25
C ALA A 97 -3.25 -12.87 16.03
N VAL A 98 -3.39 -11.64 15.56
CA VAL A 98 -2.57 -11.05 14.49
C VAL A 98 -1.79 -9.84 15.03
N VAL A 99 -0.72 -9.49 14.34
CA VAL A 99 0.08 -8.28 14.61
C VAL A 99 0.19 -7.40 13.38
N HIS A 100 0.23 -6.08 13.63
CA HIS A 100 0.49 -5.04 12.64
C HIS A 100 1.93 -4.58 12.79
N ILE A 101 2.72 -4.74 11.72
CA ILE A 101 4.13 -4.33 11.65
C ILE A 101 4.25 -3.22 10.61
N PRO A 102 4.31 -1.93 11.01
CA PRO A 102 4.65 -0.85 10.10
C PRO A 102 5.97 -1.13 9.36
N LEU A 103 5.99 -0.89 8.05
CA LEU A 103 7.13 -1.18 7.17
C LEU A 103 7.83 0.08 6.68
N CYS A 104 7.05 1.04 6.19
CA CYS A 104 7.52 2.34 5.70
C CYS A 104 6.34 3.31 5.62
N MET A 105 6.64 4.58 5.37
CA MET A 105 5.64 5.63 5.20
C MET A 105 5.83 6.33 3.85
N GLY A 106 4.77 6.94 3.34
CA GLY A 106 4.83 7.69 2.09
C GLY A 106 3.66 8.65 1.94
N ALA A 107 3.61 9.32 0.79
CA ALA A 107 2.59 10.32 0.47
C ALA A 107 1.69 9.84 -0.66
N ILE A 108 0.37 10.02 -0.50
CA ILE A 108 -0.59 9.98 -1.61
C ILE A 108 -0.67 11.37 -2.22
N VAL A 109 -0.40 11.48 -3.52
CA VAL A 109 -0.36 12.76 -4.22
C VAL A 109 -1.54 12.89 -5.18
N PRO A 110 -2.11 14.10 -5.34
CA PRO A 110 -3.03 14.39 -6.43
C PRO A 110 -2.21 14.43 -7.73
N ALA A 111 -2.13 13.30 -8.42
CA ALA A 111 -1.44 13.17 -9.69
C ALA A 111 -2.39 13.56 -10.82
N TYR A 112 -1.95 14.43 -11.73
CA TYR A 112 -2.79 14.94 -12.80
C TYR A 112 -2.03 15.11 -14.12
N ASN A 113 -2.78 15.17 -15.20
CA ASN A 113 -2.25 15.34 -16.55
C ASN A 113 -2.58 16.71 -17.11
N LEU A 114 -1.78 17.68 -16.70
CA LEU A 114 -1.65 19.01 -17.31
C LEU A 114 -0.16 19.30 -17.43
N PRO A 115 0.52 18.79 -18.49
CA PRO A 115 1.98 18.87 -18.62
C PRO A 115 2.53 20.30 -18.55
N ASP A 116 1.72 21.27 -18.98
CA ASP A 116 2.07 22.69 -19.01
C ASP A 116 1.97 23.37 -17.63
N LEU A 117 1.49 22.66 -16.60
CA LEU A 117 1.22 23.19 -15.26
C LEU A 117 1.69 22.22 -14.16
N PRO A 118 3.00 21.91 -14.02
CA PRO A 118 3.47 20.81 -13.18
C PRO A 118 3.49 21.06 -11.66
N ASP A 119 3.01 22.20 -11.17
CA ASP A 119 3.04 22.60 -9.74
C ASP A 119 1.74 23.30 -9.32
N LEU A 120 0.60 22.61 -9.49
CA LEU A 120 -0.67 23.06 -8.94
C LEU A 120 -0.76 22.85 -7.43
N ILE A 121 -1.41 23.79 -6.76
CA ILE A 121 -1.77 23.72 -5.34
C ILE A 121 -3.23 23.29 -5.23
N PHE A 122 -3.47 22.33 -4.34
CA PHE A 122 -4.80 21.87 -3.95
C PHE A 122 -5.01 22.07 -2.45
N ASP A 123 -6.26 22.12 -2.01
CA ASP A 123 -6.65 21.97 -0.61
C ASP A 123 -7.68 20.84 -0.45
N GLY A 124 -7.93 20.46 0.80
CA GLY A 124 -8.88 19.39 1.12
C GLY A 124 -10.29 19.64 0.55
N PRO A 125 -10.92 20.80 0.79
CA PRO A 125 -12.24 21.12 0.24
C PRO A 125 -12.32 21.05 -1.29
N THR A 126 -11.30 21.54 -2.00
CA THR A 126 -11.25 21.50 -3.47
C THR A 126 -11.11 20.07 -3.97
N LEU A 127 -10.24 19.26 -3.36
CA LEU A 127 -10.11 17.84 -3.70
C LEU A 127 -11.44 17.11 -3.46
N ILE A 128 -12.08 17.30 -2.31
CA ILE A 128 -13.40 16.72 -2.02
C ILE A 128 -14.42 17.12 -3.10
N ALA A 129 -14.47 18.40 -3.47
CA ALA A 129 -15.40 18.89 -4.48
C ALA A 129 -15.11 18.31 -5.89
N ILE A 130 -13.85 18.07 -6.25
CA ILE A 130 -13.46 17.36 -7.47
C ILE A 130 -13.97 15.91 -7.44
N TYR A 131 -13.66 15.15 -6.38
CA TYR A 131 -14.06 13.73 -6.29
C TYR A 131 -15.57 13.54 -6.10
N LEU A 132 -16.30 14.56 -5.67
CA LEU A 132 -17.76 14.61 -5.65
C LEU A 132 -18.38 15.09 -6.98
N GLY A 133 -17.58 15.53 -7.96
CA GLY A 133 -18.06 16.05 -9.24
C GLY A 133 -18.70 17.44 -9.18
N LYS A 134 -18.46 18.20 -8.11
CA LYS A 134 -18.92 19.59 -7.96
C LYS A 134 -18.00 20.55 -8.73
N ILE A 135 -16.70 20.27 -8.72
CA ILE A 135 -15.71 20.95 -9.57
C ILE A 135 -15.46 20.05 -10.79
N THR A 136 -15.79 20.55 -11.98
CA THR A 136 -15.79 19.74 -13.22
C THR A 136 -14.81 20.23 -14.28
N LYS A 137 -14.17 21.38 -14.07
CA LYS A 137 -13.20 21.98 -14.98
C LYS A 137 -11.98 22.51 -14.23
N TRP A 138 -10.83 22.53 -14.89
CA TRP A 138 -9.56 22.94 -14.30
C TRP A 138 -9.46 24.44 -13.99
N ASN A 139 -10.19 25.28 -14.73
CA ASN A 139 -10.29 26.72 -14.49
C ASN A 139 -11.36 27.12 -13.45
N ASP A 140 -11.87 26.17 -12.66
CA ASP A 140 -12.86 26.46 -11.62
C ASP A 140 -12.35 27.55 -10.65
N PRO A 141 -13.21 28.50 -10.22
CA PRO A 141 -12.80 29.59 -9.32
C PRO A 141 -12.12 29.13 -8.03
N ALA A 142 -12.48 27.98 -7.47
CA ALA A 142 -11.83 27.45 -6.27
C ALA A 142 -10.37 27.03 -6.55
N LEU A 143 -10.12 26.35 -7.68
CA LEU A 143 -8.76 26.01 -8.12
C LEU A 143 -7.96 27.26 -8.50
N ALA A 144 -8.57 28.22 -9.19
CA ALA A 144 -7.93 29.48 -9.58
C ALA A 144 -7.49 30.29 -8.36
N LYS A 145 -8.30 30.33 -7.30
CA LYS A 145 -7.97 31.00 -6.04
C LYS A 145 -6.73 30.41 -5.37
N LEU A 146 -6.54 29.09 -5.43
CA LEU A 146 -5.36 28.41 -4.89
C LEU A 146 -4.10 28.63 -5.73
N ASN A 147 -4.26 29.01 -7.01
CA ASN A 147 -3.19 29.06 -8.00
C ASN A 147 -3.11 30.44 -8.68
N PRO A 148 -2.90 31.54 -7.92
CA PRO A 148 -2.90 32.88 -8.48
C PRO A 148 -1.82 33.04 -9.56
N GLY A 149 -2.19 33.65 -10.69
CA GLY A 149 -1.29 33.89 -11.83
C GLY A 149 -1.02 32.65 -12.70
N ARG A 150 -1.64 31.50 -12.43
CA ARG A 150 -1.58 30.33 -13.32
C ARG A 150 -2.70 30.38 -14.36
N ASN A 151 -2.34 30.10 -15.62
CA ASN A 151 -3.31 30.00 -16.71
C ASN A 151 -3.97 28.61 -16.70
N LEU A 152 -4.98 28.44 -15.85
CA LEU A 152 -5.73 27.19 -15.77
C LEU A 152 -6.61 27.01 -17.03
N PRO A 153 -6.57 25.85 -17.70
CA PRO A 153 -7.31 25.64 -18.94
C PRO A 153 -8.81 25.44 -18.71
N ASP A 154 -9.63 25.82 -19.69
CA ASP A 154 -11.06 25.47 -19.75
C ASP A 154 -11.28 23.99 -20.14
N GLU A 155 -10.58 23.10 -19.45
CA GLU A 155 -10.55 21.66 -19.73
C GLU A 155 -11.34 20.90 -18.67
N ARG A 156 -12.12 19.91 -19.10
CA ARG A 156 -12.89 19.06 -18.21
C ARG A 156 -11.96 18.22 -17.33
N ILE A 157 -12.30 18.12 -16.05
CA ILE A 157 -11.64 17.20 -15.12
C ILE A 157 -12.21 15.80 -15.31
N THR A 158 -11.31 14.84 -15.55
CA THR A 158 -11.64 13.41 -15.51
C THR A 158 -11.09 12.83 -14.21
N VAL A 159 -11.96 12.30 -13.35
CA VAL A 159 -11.53 11.68 -12.08
C VAL A 159 -11.16 10.21 -12.32
N ALA A 160 -10.02 9.77 -11.81
CA ALA A 160 -9.64 8.38 -11.71
C ALA A 160 -9.69 7.92 -10.25
N PHE A 161 -10.20 6.70 -10.01
CA PHE A 161 -10.24 6.10 -8.67
C PHE A 161 -9.88 4.61 -8.72
N ARG A 162 -9.47 4.05 -7.58
CA ARG A 162 -9.12 2.62 -7.49
C ARG A 162 -10.35 1.73 -7.58
N SER A 163 -10.37 0.81 -8.53
CA SER A 163 -11.46 -0.17 -8.69
C SER A 163 -11.36 -1.34 -7.71
N ASP A 164 -10.17 -1.59 -7.16
CA ASP A 164 -9.88 -2.61 -6.16
C ASP A 164 -9.88 -2.03 -4.73
N ALA A 165 -10.13 -2.89 -3.73
CA ALA A 165 -10.07 -2.50 -2.33
C ALA A 165 -8.64 -2.11 -1.94
N SER A 166 -8.42 -0.82 -1.73
CA SER A 166 -7.10 -0.19 -1.68
C SER A 166 -6.87 0.57 -0.39
N GLY A 167 -5.69 0.43 0.20
CA GLY A 167 -5.29 1.24 1.35
C GLY A 167 -4.91 2.67 0.96
N SER A 168 -4.43 2.93 -0.27
CA SER A 168 -4.29 4.29 -0.82
C SER A 168 -5.64 5.02 -0.83
N THR A 169 -6.72 4.30 -1.19
CA THR A 169 -8.10 4.82 -1.12
C THR A 169 -8.52 5.07 0.33
N TYR A 170 -8.15 4.18 1.25
CA TYR A 170 -8.40 4.38 2.67
C TYR A 170 -7.70 5.64 3.19
N ILE A 171 -6.43 5.88 2.86
CA ILE A 171 -5.69 7.08 3.25
C ILE A 171 -6.36 8.34 2.70
N LEU A 172 -6.72 8.35 1.40
CA LEU A 172 -7.40 9.49 0.78
C LEU A 172 -8.75 9.78 1.45
N THR A 173 -9.55 8.75 1.66
CA THR A 173 -10.90 8.92 2.23
C THR A 173 -10.89 9.17 3.73
N ASP A 174 -9.86 8.73 4.45
CA ASP A 174 -9.58 9.17 5.82
C ASP A 174 -9.30 10.67 5.85
N TYR A 175 -8.41 11.15 4.96
CA TYR A 175 -8.14 12.57 4.81
C TYR A 175 -9.42 13.36 4.51
N PHE A 176 -10.20 12.96 3.51
CA PHE A 176 -11.48 13.63 3.20
C PHE A 176 -12.45 13.63 4.36
N THR A 177 -12.56 12.51 5.09
CA THR A 177 -13.42 12.41 6.28
C THR A 177 -12.97 13.34 7.40
N GLN A 178 -11.66 13.53 7.59
CA GLN A 178 -11.14 14.45 8.62
C GLN A 178 -11.27 15.93 8.22
N ILE A 179 -11.23 16.24 6.92
CA ILE A 179 -11.42 17.61 6.43
C ILE A 179 -12.89 18.03 6.51
N ASP A 180 -13.79 17.21 5.95
CA ASP A 180 -15.22 17.52 5.94
C ASP A 180 -16.05 16.23 5.83
N LYS A 181 -16.33 15.62 6.99
CA LYS A 181 -17.19 14.44 7.10
C LYS A 181 -18.61 14.67 6.59
N ALA A 182 -19.12 15.90 6.66
CA ALA A 182 -20.48 16.22 6.23
C ALA A 182 -20.55 16.29 4.70
N ALA A 183 -19.53 16.84 4.04
CA ALA A 183 -19.42 16.85 2.59
C ALA A 183 -19.06 15.48 2.01
N TRP A 184 -18.11 14.74 2.62
CA TRP A 184 -17.66 13.43 2.14
C TRP A 184 -18.57 12.29 2.59
N THR A 185 -19.75 12.20 1.97
CA THR A 185 -20.74 11.15 2.25
C THR A 185 -20.36 9.72 1.84
N PRO A 186 -19.43 9.45 0.87
CA PRO A 186 -18.99 8.07 0.60
C PRO A 186 -18.30 7.40 1.78
N GLY A 187 -17.81 8.19 2.75
CA GLY A 187 -17.17 7.71 3.96
C GLY A 187 -15.73 7.23 3.77
N LYS A 188 -15.10 6.91 4.89
CA LYS A 188 -13.76 6.33 4.97
C LYS A 188 -13.80 4.84 4.70
N GLY A 189 -12.93 4.34 3.82
CA GLY A 189 -12.83 2.91 3.57
C GLY A 189 -11.88 2.57 2.42
N THR A 190 -11.63 1.27 2.23
CA THR A 190 -10.78 0.78 1.13
C THR A 190 -11.50 0.70 -0.22
N ALA A 191 -12.84 0.68 -0.21
CA ALA A 191 -13.68 0.63 -1.41
C ALA A 191 -15.00 1.42 -1.25
N PRO A 192 -14.93 2.74 -0.96
CA PRO A 192 -16.12 3.59 -0.91
C PRO A 192 -16.74 3.75 -2.30
N LYS A 193 -18.03 4.09 -2.34
CA LYS A 193 -18.74 4.35 -3.61
C LYS A 193 -18.44 5.77 -4.10
N PHE A 194 -17.45 5.92 -4.97
CA PHE A 194 -17.18 7.19 -5.65
C PHE A 194 -18.37 7.58 -6.54
N PRO A 195 -18.85 8.83 -6.50
CA PRO A 195 -20.02 9.26 -7.27
C PRO A 195 -19.73 9.47 -8.76
N ILE A 196 -18.46 9.73 -9.10
CA ILE A 196 -17.99 9.96 -10.47
C ILE A 196 -16.61 9.33 -10.70
N GLY A 197 -16.20 9.30 -11.97
CA GLY A 197 -14.85 8.94 -12.37
C GLY A 197 -14.73 7.54 -12.98
N THR A 198 -13.51 7.18 -13.33
CA THR A 198 -13.17 5.89 -13.95
C THR A 198 -12.33 5.06 -12.99
N GLY A 199 -12.77 3.83 -12.75
CA GLY A 199 -12.06 2.85 -11.93
C GLY A 199 -10.86 2.25 -12.66
N ALA A 200 -9.69 2.19 -12.02
CA ALA A 200 -8.57 1.36 -12.46
C ALA A 200 -7.95 0.56 -11.31
N LYS A 201 -7.38 -0.59 -11.64
CA LYS A 201 -6.82 -1.53 -10.67
C LYS A 201 -5.37 -1.15 -10.32
N GLY A 202 -5.06 -1.10 -9.04
CA GLY A 202 -3.70 -0.83 -8.55
C GLY A 202 -3.24 0.61 -8.79
N SER A 203 -2.12 0.98 -8.17
CA SER A 203 -1.51 2.30 -8.37
C SER A 203 -0.98 2.48 -9.79
N ASP A 204 -0.46 1.41 -10.42
CA ASP A 204 -0.07 1.41 -11.84
C ASP A 204 -1.25 1.70 -12.78
N GLY A 205 -2.43 1.15 -12.50
CA GLY A 205 -3.62 1.40 -13.29
C GLY A 205 -4.03 2.87 -13.25
N ILE A 206 -4.00 3.48 -12.06
CA ILE A 206 -4.30 4.92 -11.90
C ILE A 206 -3.23 5.77 -12.59
N ALA A 207 -1.94 5.49 -12.37
CA ALA A 207 -0.85 6.19 -13.04
C ALA A 207 -0.97 6.09 -14.56
N GLY A 208 -1.32 4.91 -15.08
CA GLY A 208 -1.59 4.68 -16.50
C GLY A 208 -2.75 5.52 -17.03
N LEU A 209 -3.88 5.58 -16.32
CA LEU A 209 -5.01 6.42 -16.71
C LEU A 209 -4.67 7.91 -16.71
N VAL A 210 -4.01 8.39 -15.66
CA VAL A 210 -3.60 9.80 -15.55
C VAL A 210 -2.66 10.14 -16.70
N ARG A 211 -1.59 9.37 -16.89
CA ARG A 211 -0.61 9.60 -17.96
C ARG A 211 -1.22 9.56 -19.35
N GLY A 212 -2.18 8.67 -19.59
CA GLY A 212 -2.77 8.45 -20.92
C GLY A 212 -3.76 9.53 -21.37
N THR A 213 -4.38 10.26 -20.44
CA THR A 213 -5.51 11.13 -20.75
C THR A 213 -5.34 12.52 -20.12
N ARG A 214 -5.14 13.55 -20.96
CA ARG A 214 -5.06 14.94 -20.53
C ARG A 214 -6.33 15.35 -19.76
N GLY A 215 -6.16 16.20 -18.76
CA GLY A 215 -7.24 16.64 -17.88
C GLY A 215 -7.63 15.64 -16.79
N THR A 216 -7.01 14.45 -16.76
CA THR A 216 -7.26 13.45 -15.71
C THR A 216 -6.56 13.82 -14.41
N ILE A 217 -7.24 13.61 -13.29
CA ILE A 217 -6.69 13.62 -11.93
C ILE A 217 -6.98 12.28 -11.26
N GLY A 218 -5.98 11.75 -10.56
CA GLY A 218 -6.09 10.56 -9.72
C GLY A 218 -5.26 10.73 -8.46
N TYR A 219 -5.22 9.67 -7.65
CA TYR A 219 -4.42 9.60 -6.44
C TYR A 219 -3.51 8.38 -6.51
N VAL A 220 -2.22 8.61 -6.34
CA VAL A 220 -1.20 7.56 -6.32
C VAL A 220 -0.17 7.88 -5.27
N GLU A 221 0.57 6.88 -4.83
CA GLU A 221 1.77 7.10 -4.05
C GLU A 221 2.78 7.89 -4.88
N MET A 222 3.48 8.82 -4.23
CA MET A 222 4.44 9.72 -4.87
C MET A 222 5.41 9.00 -5.82
N ILE A 223 5.92 7.82 -5.44
CA ILE A 223 6.84 7.04 -6.27
C ILE A 223 6.25 6.64 -7.63
N TYR A 224 4.94 6.37 -7.73
CA TYR A 224 4.30 6.05 -9.00
C TYR A 224 4.19 7.27 -9.90
N ALA A 225 3.96 8.46 -9.32
CA ALA A 225 3.99 9.71 -10.09
C ALA A 225 5.40 9.98 -10.63
N LEU A 226 6.44 9.84 -9.78
CA LEU A 226 7.84 10.03 -10.15
C LEU A 226 8.28 9.05 -11.24
N LYS A 227 8.06 7.74 -11.05
CA LYS A 227 8.46 6.70 -12.04
C LYS A 227 7.77 6.86 -13.40
N ASN A 228 6.59 7.46 -13.43
CA ASN A 228 5.82 7.65 -14.66
C ASN A 228 5.91 9.07 -15.24
N ASN A 229 6.74 9.95 -14.66
CA ASN A 229 6.84 11.36 -15.04
C ASN A 229 5.49 12.08 -15.06
N ILE A 230 4.65 11.82 -14.06
CA ILE A 230 3.33 12.43 -13.91
C ILE A 230 3.44 13.62 -12.96
N SER A 231 2.93 14.78 -13.39
CA SER A 231 2.80 15.96 -12.53
C SER A 231 1.91 15.66 -11.33
N TYR A 232 2.30 16.16 -10.16
CA TYR A 232 1.47 16.05 -8.96
C TYR A 232 1.48 17.36 -8.18
N GLY A 233 0.42 17.58 -7.41
CA GLY A 233 0.19 18.87 -6.75
C GLY A 233 0.71 18.92 -5.33
N ARG A 234 1.02 20.14 -4.87
CA ARG A 234 1.17 20.45 -3.44
C ARG A 234 -0.20 20.48 -2.78
N VAL A 235 -0.26 20.15 -1.49
CA VAL A 235 -1.52 20.14 -0.75
C VAL A 235 -1.43 21.04 0.48
N VAL A 236 -2.43 21.89 0.67
CA VAL A 236 -2.56 22.74 1.85
C VAL A 236 -2.81 21.87 3.08
N ASN A 237 -1.92 21.98 4.08
CA ASN A 237 -2.02 21.23 5.33
C ASN A 237 -2.90 21.92 6.38
N SER A 238 -3.02 21.29 7.56
CA SER A 238 -3.79 21.79 8.71
C SER A 238 -3.34 23.16 9.23
N LYS A 239 -2.16 23.65 8.83
CA LYS A 239 -1.62 24.98 9.16
C LYS A 239 -1.78 26.00 8.05
N GLY A 240 -2.50 25.66 6.98
CA GLY A 240 -2.73 26.55 5.84
C GLY A 240 -1.51 26.70 4.91
N LYS A 241 -0.48 25.86 5.05
CA LYS A 241 0.71 25.88 4.18
C LYS A 241 0.55 24.88 3.04
N ALA A 242 0.87 25.27 1.81
CA ALA A 242 0.98 24.36 0.68
C ALA A 242 2.28 23.55 0.78
N ILE A 243 2.17 22.26 1.12
CA ILE A 243 3.30 21.37 1.36
C ILE A 243 3.54 20.48 0.15
N THR A 244 4.81 20.34 -0.22
CA THR A 244 5.28 19.37 -1.23
C THR A 244 5.32 17.97 -0.62
N ALA A 245 4.85 16.98 -1.37
CA ALA A 245 5.06 15.58 -1.02
C ALA A 245 6.54 15.23 -1.21
N GLU A 246 7.18 14.76 -0.15
CA GLU A 246 8.57 14.32 -0.10
C GLU A 246 8.81 13.57 1.21
N THR A 247 9.94 12.86 1.32
CA THR A 247 10.25 12.06 2.52
C THR A 247 10.24 12.90 3.80
N LYS A 248 10.83 14.11 3.78
CA LYS A 248 10.87 14.99 4.95
C LYS A 248 9.48 15.43 5.44
N SER A 249 8.54 15.69 4.53
CA SER A 249 7.20 16.15 4.89
C SER A 249 6.30 15.00 5.35
N VAL A 250 6.56 13.78 4.90
CA VAL A 250 5.96 12.56 5.46
C VAL A 250 6.51 12.26 6.86
N THR A 251 7.83 12.36 7.06
CA THR A 251 8.45 12.22 8.39
C THR A 251 7.90 13.26 9.37
N ALA A 252 7.69 14.51 8.93
CA ALA A 252 7.07 15.55 9.74
C ALA A 252 5.62 15.23 10.14
N ALA A 253 4.86 14.53 9.30
CA ALA A 253 3.53 14.05 9.64
C ALA A 253 3.59 12.94 10.71
N ALA A 254 4.50 11.97 10.52
CA ALA A 254 4.71 10.86 11.45
C ALA A 254 5.19 11.30 12.84
N ALA A 255 5.96 12.39 12.93
CA ALA A 255 6.51 12.89 14.19
C ALA A 255 5.43 13.35 15.20
N THR A 256 4.19 13.58 14.75
CA THR A 256 3.10 14.07 15.61
C THR A 256 2.15 12.99 16.12
N VAL A 257 2.32 11.74 15.68
CA VAL A 257 1.37 10.67 15.99
C VAL A 257 1.63 10.09 17.38
N GLU A 258 0.56 9.89 18.14
CA GLU A 258 0.59 9.06 19.33
C GLU A 258 0.42 7.59 18.94
N LEU A 259 1.36 6.74 19.34
CA LEU A 259 1.43 5.35 18.87
C LEU A 259 0.68 4.40 19.81
N PRO A 260 -0.50 3.86 19.40
CA PRO A 260 -1.25 2.89 20.20
C PRO A 260 -0.48 1.57 20.30
N ASP A 261 -0.84 0.74 21.29
CA ASP A 261 -0.15 -0.53 21.52
C ASP A 261 -0.30 -1.50 20.38
N ASP A 262 -1.42 -1.50 19.64
CA ASP A 262 -1.64 -2.35 18.47
C ASP A 262 -1.06 -1.78 17.17
N LEU A 263 -0.42 -0.60 17.24
CA LEU A 263 0.18 0.12 16.11
C LEU A 263 -0.79 0.41 14.95
N ARG A 264 -2.11 0.41 15.19
CA ARG A 264 -3.11 0.84 14.22
C ARG A 264 -3.37 2.34 14.38
N TYR A 265 -2.71 3.16 13.58
CA TYR A 265 -2.80 4.62 13.66
C TYR A 265 -2.96 5.26 12.27
N SER A 266 -3.23 6.57 12.26
CA SER A 266 -3.27 7.37 11.04
C SER A 266 -2.37 8.59 11.19
N ILE A 267 -1.71 8.98 10.10
CA ILE A 267 -0.87 10.19 10.00
C ILE A 267 -1.42 11.18 8.96
N VAL A 268 -2.66 10.99 8.50
CA VAL A 268 -3.32 11.96 7.62
C VAL A 268 -3.66 13.23 8.39
N ASN A 269 -3.65 14.36 7.70
CA ASN A 269 -3.93 15.70 8.22
C ASN A 269 -3.19 16.04 9.52
N ALA A 270 -1.98 15.50 9.71
CA ALA A 270 -1.18 15.70 10.90
C ALA A 270 -1.00 17.20 11.23
N PRO A 271 -0.98 17.58 12.53
CA PRO A 271 -0.91 18.97 12.97
C PRO A 271 0.49 19.63 12.82
N GLY A 272 1.46 18.95 12.22
CA GLY A 272 2.81 19.47 12.01
C GLY A 272 2.87 20.58 10.97
N VAL A 273 3.70 21.61 11.21
CA VAL A 273 3.82 22.77 10.31
C VAL A 273 4.29 22.40 8.90
N GLU A 274 5.21 21.44 8.82
CA GLU A 274 5.78 20.93 7.56
C GLU A 274 5.19 19.57 7.15
N ALA A 275 4.11 19.13 7.82
CA ALA A 275 3.50 17.83 7.59
C ALA A 275 2.73 17.83 6.27
N TYR A 276 3.04 16.86 5.38
CA TYR A 276 2.24 16.63 4.20
C TYR A 276 0.91 15.95 4.58
N PRO A 277 -0.25 16.50 4.17
CA PRO A 277 -1.53 16.14 4.79
C PRO A 277 -2.12 14.79 4.33
N ILE A 278 -1.65 14.20 3.24
CA ILE A 278 -2.13 12.90 2.74
C ILE A 278 -1.01 11.85 2.88
N SER A 279 -0.37 11.84 4.04
CA SER A 279 0.67 10.87 4.41
C SER A 279 0.05 9.58 4.96
N GLY A 280 0.69 8.44 4.73
CA GLY A 280 0.22 7.14 5.20
C GLY A 280 1.35 6.18 5.56
N THR A 281 0.98 5.17 6.33
CA THR A 281 1.86 4.07 6.75
C THR A 281 1.38 2.78 6.08
N VAL A 282 2.30 1.88 5.75
CA VAL A 282 1.96 0.52 5.30
C VAL A 282 2.37 -0.47 6.39
N TRP A 283 1.50 -1.44 6.65
CA TRP A 283 1.75 -2.53 7.59
C TRP A 283 1.92 -3.85 6.84
N ALA A 284 2.87 -4.68 7.26
CA ALA A 284 2.71 -6.13 7.18
C ALA A 284 1.78 -6.57 8.31
N ILE A 285 0.88 -7.50 7.98
CA ILE A 285 -0.08 -8.09 8.90
C ILE A 285 0.13 -9.59 8.82
N THR A 286 0.28 -10.22 9.97
CA THR A 286 0.49 -11.67 10.05
C THR A 286 -0.05 -12.22 11.37
N TYR A 287 -0.38 -13.51 11.39
CA TYR A 287 -0.74 -14.20 12.63
C TYR A 287 0.47 -14.29 13.57
N VAL A 288 0.21 -14.20 14.88
CA VAL A 288 1.21 -14.42 15.93
C VAL A 288 1.77 -15.84 15.86
N LYS A 289 0.89 -16.82 15.66
CA LYS A 289 1.27 -18.22 15.49
C LYS A 289 1.45 -18.51 14.01
N GLN A 290 2.68 -18.79 13.62
CA GLN A 290 3.06 -19.06 12.25
C GLN A 290 3.22 -20.55 11.98
N GLY A 291 3.21 -20.89 10.69
CA GLY A 291 3.51 -22.23 10.20
C GLY A 291 5.02 -22.50 10.14
N LYS A 292 5.41 -23.37 9.20
CA LYS A 292 6.80 -23.82 9.02
C LYS A 292 7.83 -22.70 8.85
N TRP A 293 7.43 -21.55 8.30
CA TRP A 293 8.32 -20.43 7.99
C TRP A 293 8.26 -19.26 8.98
N GLY A 294 7.66 -19.45 10.17
CA GLY A 294 7.47 -18.37 11.14
C GLY A 294 8.75 -17.65 11.55
N ARG A 295 9.85 -18.40 11.73
CA ARG A 295 11.17 -17.82 12.03
C ARG A 295 11.66 -16.95 10.87
N GLN A 296 11.59 -17.45 9.65
CA GLN A 296 12.07 -16.72 8.48
C GLN A 296 11.22 -15.50 8.17
N LEU A 297 9.91 -15.56 8.43
CA LEU A 297 9.04 -14.39 8.35
C LEU A 297 9.45 -13.33 9.39
N LYS A 298 9.66 -13.74 10.65
CA LYS A 298 10.14 -12.84 11.70
C LYS A 298 11.47 -12.20 11.32
N ASP A 299 12.44 -13.00 10.85
CA ASP A 299 13.76 -12.52 10.45
C ASP A 299 13.68 -11.54 9.27
N PHE A 300 12.81 -11.81 8.29
CA PHE A 300 12.58 -10.90 7.16
C PHE A 300 11.97 -9.57 7.62
N LEU A 301 10.91 -9.62 8.43
CA LEU A 301 10.25 -8.40 8.93
C LEU A 301 11.19 -7.62 9.86
N TRP A 302 12.00 -8.30 10.67
CA TRP A 302 13.06 -7.66 11.46
C TRP A 302 14.06 -6.94 10.56
N TRP A 303 14.57 -7.63 9.53
CA TRP A 303 15.50 -7.01 8.59
C TRP A 303 14.87 -5.79 7.90
N VAL A 304 13.63 -5.90 7.42
CA VAL A 304 12.91 -4.80 6.74
C VAL A 304 12.79 -3.57 7.63
N THR A 305 12.48 -3.73 8.92
CA THR A 305 12.30 -2.60 9.85
C THR A 305 13.61 -2.05 10.42
N HIS A 306 14.74 -2.69 10.12
CA HIS A 306 16.09 -2.29 10.53
C HIS A 306 16.99 -2.05 9.32
N GLU A 307 17.86 -3.02 8.98
CA GLU A 307 18.85 -2.92 7.91
C GLU A 307 18.23 -2.55 6.55
N GLY A 308 17.05 -3.08 6.24
CA GLY A 308 16.31 -2.80 5.01
C GLY A 308 15.79 -1.36 4.91
N GLN A 309 15.72 -0.60 6.01
CA GLN A 309 15.32 0.81 5.97
C GLN A 309 16.31 1.67 5.17
N LYS A 310 17.56 1.23 4.99
CA LYS A 310 18.56 1.92 4.14
C LYS A 310 18.10 2.09 2.69
N GLU A 311 17.20 1.23 2.20
CA GLU A 311 16.69 1.29 0.83
C GLU A 311 15.56 2.33 0.66
N THR A 312 15.01 2.87 1.75
CA THR A 312 13.83 3.76 1.71
C THR A 312 14.08 5.07 0.96
N GLU A 313 15.26 5.66 1.13
CA GLU A 313 15.64 6.94 0.54
C GLU A 313 15.63 6.89 -0.99
N ASN A 314 16.17 5.82 -1.57
CA ASN A 314 16.27 5.62 -3.02
C ASN A 314 14.93 5.53 -3.74
N LEU A 315 13.87 5.16 -3.02
CA LEU A 315 12.52 5.00 -3.55
C LEU A 315 11.53 6.03 -2.98
N HIS A 316 12.05 7.06 -2.32
CA HIS A 316 11.28 8.17 -1.77
C HIS A 316 10.19 7.76 -0.75
N TYR A 317 10.46 6.70 0.03
CA TYR A 317 9.70 6.39 1.23
C TYR A 317 10.37 7.01 2.44
N ALA A 318 9.58 7.43 3.42
CA ALA A 318 10.10 7.87 4.70
C ALA A 318 10.39 6.66 5.59
N ALA A 319 11.62 6.61 6.11
CA ALA A 319 12.06 5.60 7.07
C ALA A 319 11.27 5.69 8.38
N LEU A 320 11.14 4.56 9.05
CA LEU A 320 10.45 4.44 10.35
C LEU A 320 11.18 5.25 11.44
N PRO A 321 10.49 6.05 12.27
CA PRO A 321 11.12 6.74 13.40
C PRO A 321 11.63 5.73 14.44
N GLU A 322 12.74 6.05 15.12
CA GLU A 322 13.34 5.14 16.12
C GLU A 322 12.35 4.74 17.24
N SER A 323 11.50 5.67 17.67
CA SER A 323 10.46 5.41 18.67
C SER A 323 9.43 4.37 18.20
N LEU A 324 9.14 4.32 16.90
CA LEU A 324 8.26 3.34 16.30
C LEU A 324 8.95 1.97 16.17
N VAL A 325 10.24 1.95 15.76
CA VAL A 325 11.03 0.72 15.65
C VAL A 325 11.04 -0.03 16.99
N LYS A 326 11.24 0.66 18.12
CA LYS A 326 11.19 0.04 19.46
C LYS A 326 9.86 -0.65 19.77
N LYS A 327 8.72 -0.07 19.35
CA LYS A 327 7.40 -0.71 19.51
C LYS A 327 7.21 -1.88 18.54
N ILE A 328 7.81 -1.81 17.35
CA ILE A 328 7.79 -2.88 16.36
C ILE A 328 8.54 -4.11 16.86
N GLU A 329 9.71 -3.95 17.48
CA GLU A 329 10.49 -5.07 18.04
C GLU A 329 9.63 -5.93 18.98
N ALA A 330 8.85 -5.30 19.86
CA ALA A 330 7.94 -6.02 20.76
C ALA A 330 6.85 -6.81 20.01
N LYS A 331 6.38 -6.33 18.84
CA LYS A 331 5.44 -7.07 17.99
C LYS A 331 6.11 -8.22 17.27
N LEU A 332 7.31 -8.00 16.72
CA LEU A 332 8.10 -9.05 16.08
C LEU A 332 8.43 -10.17 17.05
N ASP A 333 8.74 -9.85 18.30
CA ASP A 333 9.02 -10.85 19.35
C ASP A 333 7.82 -11.69 19.74
N SER A 334 6.61 -11.21 19.47
CA SER A 334 5.41 -12.00 19.70
C SER A 334 5.22 -13.12 18.68
N ILE A 335 5.80 -13.00 17.48
CA ILE A 335 5.67 -13.97 16.37
C ILE A 335 6.40 -15.27 16.74
N ARG A 336 5.70 -16.41 16.66
CA ARG A 336 6.18 -17.75 17.05
C ARG A 336 5.93 -18.76 15.95
#